data_AF-A0A9D7FBL7-F1
#
_entry.id   AF-A0A9D7FBL7-F1
#
_cell.length_a   1.000
_cell.length_b   1.000
_cell.length_c   1.000
_cell.angle_alpha   90.00
_cell.angle_beta   90.00
_cell.angle_gamma   90.00
#
_symmetry.space_group_name_H-M   'P 1'
#
loop_
_entity.id
_entity.type
_entity.pdbx_description
1 polymer ?
#
loop_
_entity_poly.entity_id
_entity_poly.type
_entity_poly.pdbx_seq_one_letter_code
_entity_poly.pdbx_strand_id
1 'polypeptide(L)'
;MIKRVLIVSALLAPKSLSQLTLMDWDVLIRQGRRANLLARLAHLLIQNDDIDAVPSAPRFHLTSALRMVERQDVAMRWEVACILKSLANVGMQITLLKGAAYVMAGLPTAFGRTFSDVISSCRRASLLKLKAS
;
A
#
# COMPACT_ATOMS: atom_id res chain seq x y z
N MET A 1 -9.25 -2.37 -29.87
CA MET A 1 -8.91 -3.61 -29.12
C MET A 1 -8.56 -3.22 -27.69
N ILE A 2 -9.36 -3.64 -26.71
CA ILE A 2 -9.30 -3.13 -25.33
C ILE A 2 -8.05 -3.71 -24.62
N LYS A 3 -7.05 -2.87 -24.30
CA LYS A 3 -5.87 -3.18 -23.46
C LYS A 3 -6.30 -3.47 -22.00
N ARG A 4 -6.93 -4.63 -21.81
CA ARG A 4 -7.86 -4.87 -20.69
C ARG A 4 -7.19 -5.02 -19.31
N VAL A 5 -5.90 -5.34 -19.19
CA VAL A 5 -5.26 -5.51 -17.87
C VAL A 5 -3.74 -5.23 -17.84
N LEU A 6 -3.28 -4.08 -18.34
CA LEU A 6 -1.83 -3.76 -18.34
C LEU A 6 -1.22 -3.76 -16.93
N ILE A 7 -2.00 -3.38 -15.91
CA ILE A 7 -1.51 -3.38 -14.52
C ILE A 7 -1.21 -4.79 -13.99
N VAL A 8 -1.96 -5.81 -14.41
CA VAL A 8 -1.70 -7.20 -13.95
C VAL A 8 -0.47 -7.74 -14.66
N SER A 9 -0.34 -7.52 -15.97
CA SER A 9 0.87 -7.90 -16.71
C SER A 9 2.12 -7.20 -16.16
N ALA A 10 2.02 -5.91 -15.82
CA ALA A 10 3.10 -5.13 -15.22
C ALA A 10 3.55 -5.65 -13.85
N LEU A 11 2.62 -6.13 -13.03
CA LEU A 11 2.93 -6.69 -11.71
C LEU A 11 3.48 -8.12 -11.81
N LEU A 12 3.08 -8.90 -12.81
CA LEU A 12 3.56 -10.26 -13.03
C LEU A 12 4.90 -10.32 -13.77
N ALA A 13 5.15 -9.38 -14.67
CA ALA A 13 6.33 -9.33 -15.51
C ALA A 13 6.88 -7.89 -15.60
N PRO A 14 7.51 -7.35 -14.54
CA PRO A 14 8.03 -5.98 -14.53
C PRO A 14 9.04 -5.71 -15.67
N LYS A 15 9.78 -6.72 -16.12
CA LYS A 15 10.71 -6.61 -17.25
C LYS A 15 10.03 -6.24 -18.59
N SER A 16 8.75 -6.56 -18.79
CA SER A 16 8.02 -6.19 -20.01
C SER A 16 7.67 -4.70 -20.08
N LEU A 17 7.88 -3.95 -19.00
CA LEU A 17 7.61 -2.50 -18.94
C LEU A 17 8.56 -1.69 -19.82
N SER A 18 9.74 -2.24 -20.12
CA SER A 18 10.74 -1.65 -21.02
C SER A 18 10.24 -1.50 -22.46
N GLN A 19 9.23 -2.28 -22.87
CA GLN A 19 8.69 -2.29 -24.23
C GLN A 19 7.44 -1.40 -24.39
N LEU A 20 6.99 -0.75 -23.32
CA LEU A 20 5.78 0.07 -23.34
C LEU A 20 6.03 1.42 -24.01
N THR A 21 5.10 1.80 -24.90
CA THR A 21 5.07 3.16 -25.44
C THR A 21 4.66 4.18 -24.37
N LEU A 22 4.89 5.48 -24.62
CA LEU A 22 4.39 6.53 -23.71
C LEU A 22 2.86 6.49 -23.54
N MET A 23 2.12 6.11 -24.58
CA MET A 23 0.67 5.95 -24.52
C MET A 23 0.26 4.74 -23.65
N ASP A 24 1.04 3.67 -23.68
CA ASP A 24 0.85 2.51 -22.79
C ASP A 24 1.11 2.87 -21.33
N TRP A 25 2.17 3.65 -21.08
CA TRP A 25 2.46 4.17 -19.75
C TRP A 25 1.32 5.03 -19.22
N ASP A 26 0.75 5.91 -20.04
CA ASP A 26 -0.40 6.73 -19.64
C ASP A 26 -1.64 5.88 -19.27
N VAL A 27 -1.94 4.83 -20.04
CA VAL A 27 -3.00 3.86 -19.70
C VAL A 27 -2.68 3.11 -18.41
N LEU A 28 -1.45 2.62 -18.26
CA LEU A 28 -0.97 1.89 -17.09
C LEU A 28 -1.04 2.76 -15.82
N ILE A 29 -0.61 4.03 -15.90
CA ILE A 29 -0.66 4.95 -14.76
C ILE A 29 -2.12 5.19 -14.34
N ARG A 30 -3.03 5.41 -15.28
CA ARG A 30 -4.46 5.54 -14.97
C ARG A 30 -5.06 4.29 -14.35
N GLN A 31 -4.76 3.11 -14.89
CA GLN A 31 -5.24 1.84 -14.36
C GLN A 31 -4.68 1.58 -12.96
N GLY A 32 -3.37 1.76 -12.77
CA GLY A 32 -2.70 1.61 -11.49
C GLY A 32 -3.25 2.58 -10.43
N ARG A 33 -3.60 3.82 -10.82
CA ARG A 33 -4.20 4.80 -9.90
C ARG A 33 -5.59 4.35 -9.47
N ARG A 34 -6.46 3.95 -10.41
CA ARG A 34 -7.82 3.48 -10.11
C ARG A 34 -7.82 2.21 -9.24
N ALA A 35 -6.80 1.37 -9.38
CA ALA A 35 -6.65 0.15 -8.60
C ALA A 35 -5.85 0.31 -7.29
N ASN A 36 -5.34 1.51 -6.97
CA ASN A 36 -4.42 1.75 -5.84
C ASN A 36 -3.16 0.85 -5.87
N LEU A 37 -2.64 0.56 -7.07
CA LEU A 37 -1.48 -0.32 -7.31
C LEU A 37 -0.22 0.43 -7.77
N LEU A 38 -0.28 1.75 -7.98
CA LEU A 38 0.87 2.54 -8.42
C LEU A 38 2.06 2.47 -7.47
N ALA A 39 1.82 2.64 -6.18
CA ALA A 39 2.87 2.57 -5.16
C ALA A 39 3.47 1.15 -5.06
N ARG A 40 2.63 0.11 -5.20
CA ARG A 40 3.09 -1.28 -5.26
C ARG A 40 3.98 -1.54 -6.48
N LEU A 41 3.58 -1.04 -7.64
CA LEU A 41 4.37 -1.16 -8.87
C LEU A 41 5.71 -0.41 -8.73
N ALA A 42 5.69 0.81 -8.18
CA ALA A 42 6.89 1.58 -7.91
C ALA A 42 7.85 0.84 -6.98
N HIS A 43 7.32 0.23 -5.91
CA HIS A 43 8.11 -0.56 -4.97
C HIS A 43 8.76 -1.78 -5.65
N LEU A 44 8.03 -2.51 -6.49
CA LEU A 44 8.57 -3.66 -7.24
C LEU A 44 9.67 -3.23 -8.22
N LEU A 45 9.49 -2.11 -8.92
CA LEU A 45 10.50 -1.58 -9.84
C LEU A 45 11.78 -1.16 -9.12
N ILE A 46 11.67 -0.55 -7.94
CA ILE A 46 12.83 -0.18 -7.12
C ILE A 46 13.54 -1.43 -6.59
N GLN A 47 12.80 -2.42 -6.11
CA GLN A 47 13.37 -3.67 -5.58
C GLN A 47 14.13 -4.47 -6.65
N ASN A 48 13.78 -4.30 -7.92
CA ASN A 48 14.42 -4.97 -9.06
C ASN A 48 15.44 -4.07 -9.79
N ASP A 49 15.77 -2.88 -9.27
CA ASP A 49 16.64 -1.88 -9.90
C ASP A 49 16.20 -1.41 -11.30
N ASP A 50 14.91 -1.58 -11.63
CA ASP A 50 14.32 -1.27 -12.94
C ASP A 50 13.76 0.17 -13.02
N ILE A 51 13.71 0.91 -11.91
CA ILE A 51 13.06 2.22 -11.84
C ILE A 51 13.69 3.26 -12.77
N ASP A 52 14.99 3.15 -13.02
CA ASP A 52 15.74 4.06 -13.90
C ASP A 52 15.53 3.77 -15.40
N ALA A 53 15.00 2.60 -15.74
CA ALA A 53 14.58 2.28 -17.12
C ALA A 53 13.21 2.92 -17.47
N VAL A 54 12.42 3.35 -16.47
CA VAL A 54 11.10 3.96 -16.69
C VAL A 54 11.25 5.40 -17.20
N PRO A 55 10.49 5.88 -18.20
CA PRO A 55 10.57 7.27 -18.62
C PRO A 55 10.28 8.26 -17.49
N SER A 56 10.85 9.48 -17.56
CA SER A 56 10.82 10.46 -16.47
C SER A 56 9.40 10.79 -15.98
N ALA A 57 8.47 11.08 -16.88
CA ALA A 57 7.09 11.44 -16.51
C ALA A 57 6.33 10.32 -15.76
N PRO A 58 6.24 9.07 -16.27
CA PRO A 58 5.69 7.95 -15.49
C PRO A 58 6.44 7.67 -14.18
N ARG A 59 7.78 7.81 -14.16
CA ARG A 59 8.59 7.64 -12.95
C ARG A 59 8.20 8.64 -11.85
N PHE A 60 7.90 9.88 -12.20
CA PHE A 60 7.37 10.85 -11.23
C PHE A 60 6.05 10.39 -10.61
N HIS A 61 5.11 9.90 -11.42
CA HIS A 61 3.84 9.39 -10.88
C HIS A 61 4.02 8.18 -9.94
N LEU A 62 4.92 7.27 -10.28
CA LEU A 62 5.25 6.09 -9.46
C LEU A 62 5.88 6.50 -8.12
N THR A 63 6.92 7.33 -8.17
CA THR A 63 7.63 7.79 -6.96
C THR A 63 6.76 8.66 -6.06
N SER A 64 5.91 9.53 -6.64
CA SER A 64 4.92 10.30 -5.87
C SER A 64 3.90 9.40 -5.17
N ALA A 65 3.40 8.35 -5.86
CA ALA A 65 2.47 7.40 -5.26
C ALA A 65 3.12 6.64 -4.10
N LEU A 66 4.38 6.22 -4.25
CA LEU A 66 5.12 5.55 -3.18
C LEU A 66 5.28 6.44 -1.93
N ARG A 67 5.74 7.69 -2.13
CA ARG A 67 5.87 8.68 -1.03
C ARG A 67 4.55 8.96 -0.32
N MET A 68 3.43 8.94 -1.04
CA MET A 68 2.10 9.09 -0.43
C MET A 68 1.78 7.93 0.51
N VAL A 69 2.05 6.69 0.10
CA VAL A 69 1.83 5.50 0.93
C VAL A 69 2.76 5.48 2.14
N GLU A 70 4.02 5.86 1.99
CA GLU A 70 4.97 5.99 3.11
C GLU A 70 4.46 7.00 4.16
N ARG A 71 3.94 8.14 3.73
CA ARG A 71 3.32 9.13 4.64
C ARG A 71 2.07 8.59 5.32
N GLN A 72 1.24 7.83 4.60
CA GLN A 72 0.06 7.19 5.19
C GLN A 72 0.43 6.15 6.24
N ASP A 73 1.49 5.36 6.03
CA ASP A 73 1.99 4.41 7.04
C ASP A 73 2.43 5.15 8.32
N VAL A 74 3.20 6.23 8.19
CA VAL A 74 3.63 7.04 9.34
C VAL A 74 2.42 7.64 10.08
N ALA A 75 1.46 8.22 9.36
CA ALA A 75 0.24 8.79 9.95
C ALA A 75 -0.59 7.71 10.66
N MET A 76 -0.78 6.56 10.03
CA MET A 76 -1.50 5.41 10.58
C MET A 76 -0.86 4.92 11.89
N ARG A 77 0.48 4.79 11.92
CA ARG A 77 1.23 4.43 13.15
C ARG A 77 1.02 5.44 14.27
N TRP A 78 1.07 6.72 13.93
CA TRP A 78 0.87 7.80 14.90
C TRP A 78 -0.55 7.80 15.46
N GLU A 79 -1.56 7.66 14.61
CA GLU A 79 -2.97 7.58 15.02
C GLU A 79 -3.21 6.40 15.96
N VAL A 80 -2.70 5.21 15.62
CA VAL A 80 -2.78 4.01 16.46
C VAL A 80 -2.10 4.25 17.82
N ALA A 81 -0.92 4.87 17.84
CA ALA A 81 -0.23 5.20 19.09
C ALA A 81 -1.02 6.17 19.96
N CYS A 82 -1.64 7.20 19.37
CA CYS A 82 -2.49 8.15 20.08
C CYS A 82 -3.74 7.48 20.69
N ILE A 83 -4.39 6.59 19.94
CA ILE A 83 -5.54 5.80 20.42
C ILE A 83 -5.13 4.88 21.57
N LEU A 84 -4.00 4.18 21.45
CA LEU A 84 -3.48 3.33 22.52
C LEU A 84 -3.20 4.13 23.79
N LYS A 85 -2.60 5.32 23.65
CA LYS A 85 -2.29 6.20 24.77
C LYS A 85 -3.55 6.73 25.48
N SER A 86 -4.58 7.12 24.73
CA SER A 86 -5.82 7.65 25.33
C SER A 86 -6.63 6.57 26.04
N LEU A 87 -6.52 5.32 25.60
CA LEU A 87 -7.24 4.18 26.15
C LEU A 87 -6.46 3.40 27.21
N ALA A 88 -5.17 3.73 27.43
CA ALA A 88 -4.30 3.05 28.40
C ALA A 88 -4.89 3.02 29.82
N ASN A 89 -5.62 4.07 30.22
CA ASN A 89 -6.18 4.19 31.56
C ASN A 89 -7.57 3.54 31.73
N VAL A 90 -8.16 3.02 30.64
CA VAL A 90 -9.54 2.48 30.65
C VAL A 90 -9.55 0.95 30.74
N GLY A 91 -8.38 0.29 30.73
CA GLY A 91 -8.27 -1.17 30.82
C GLY A 91 -8.96 -1.90 29.66
N MET A 92 -9.09 -1.24 28.50
CA MET A 92 -9.78 -1.80 27.34
C MET A 92 -8.81 -2.48 26.37
N GLN A 93 -9.24 -3.61 25.82
CA GLN A 93 -8.49 -4.34 24.80
C GLN A 93 -8.78 -3.74 23.41
N ILE A 94 -7.74 -3.32 22.71
CA ILE A 94 -7.85 -2.75 21.36
C ILE A 94 -7.53 -3.84 20.34
N THR A 95 -8.45 -4.06 19.40
CA THR A 95 -8.23 -4.94 18.25
C THR A 95 -8.14 -4.09 17.00
N LEU A 96 -6.98 -4.13 16.34
CA LEU A 96 -6.82 -3.51 15.02
C LEU A 96 -7.39 -4.46 13.95
N LEU A 97 -8.21 -3.92 13.05
CA LEU A 97 -8.80 -4.69 11.95
C LEU A 97 -8.05 -4.43 10.63
N LYS A 98 -7.81 -5.52 9.89
CA LYS A 98 -7.26 -5.58 8.52
C LYS A 98 -6.12 -4.60 8.24
N GLY A 99 -6.31 -3.57 7.39
CA GLY A 99 -5.23 -2.74 6.86
C GLY A 99 -4.25 -2.23 7.92
N ALA A 100 -4.77 -1.67 9.02
CA ALA A 100 -3.96 -1.22 10.15
C ALA A 100 -3.19 -2.37 10.82
N ALA A 101 -3.78 -3.56 10.93
CA ALA A 101 -3.11 -4.74 11.49
C ALA A 101 -1.95 -5.22 10.59
N TYR A 102 -2.11 -5.23 9.26
CA TYR A 102 -1.03 -5.60 8.33
C TYR A 102 0.14 -4.62 8.39
N VAL A 103 -0.18 -3.33 8.45
CA VAL A 103 0.80 -2.24 8.57
C VAL A 103 1.54 -2.32 9.90
N MET A 104 0.83 -2.51 11.02
CA MET A 104 1.44 -2.69 12.34
C MET A 104 2.25 -3.99 12.44
N ALA A 105 1.84 -5.06 11.75
CA ALA A 105 2.56 -6.33 11.71
C ALA A 105 3.79 -6.33 10.79
N GLY A 106 4.05 -5.24 10.05
CA GLY A 106 5.23 -5.11 9.17
C GLY A 106 5.25 -6.12 8.02
N LEU A 107 4.09 -6.63 7.60
CA LEU A 107 4.02 -7.72 6.63
C LEU A 107 4.36 -7.24 5.20
N PRO A 108 5.04 -8.06 4.36
CA PRO A 108 5.41 -7.68 3.00
C PRO A 108 4.24 -7.24 2.10
N THR A 109 3.02 -7.66 2.45
CA THR A 109 1.77 -7.31 1.78
C THR A 109 1.27 -5.89 2.11
N ALA A 110 1.85 -5.22 3.11
CA ALA A 110 1.54 -3.84 3.48
C ALA A 110 2.24 -2.82 2.56
N PHE A 111 3.40 -3.16 1.98
CA PHE A 111 4.18 -2.24 1.16
C PHE A 111 3.45 -1.84 -0.14
N GLY A 112 3.23 -0.54 -0.30
CA GLY A 112 2.68 0.05 -1.52
C GLY A 112 1.15 0.00 -1.63
N ARG A 113 0.42 -0.22 -0.52
CA ARG A 113 -1.04 -0.17 -0.46
C ARG A 113 -1.52 1.02 0.37
N THR A 114 -2.58 1.68 -0.11
CA THR A 114 -3.34 2.67 0.66
C THR A 114 -4.35 1.94 1.55
N PHE A 115 -4.40 2.28 2.84
CA PHE A 115 -5.37 1.70 3.80
C PHE A 115 -6.23 2.80 4.40
N SER A 116 -7.55 2.57 4.50
CA SER A 116 -8.52 3.60 4.88
C SER A 116 -9.17 3.43 6.26
N ASP A 117 -8.94 2.33 6.99
CA ASP A 117 -9.79 2.04 8.15
C ASP A 117 -9.01 1.66 9.43
N VAL A 118 -9.20 2.47 10.47
CA VAL A 118 -8.97 2.12 11.88
C VAL A 118 -10.35 2.03 12.54
N ILE A 119 -10.83 0.81 12.82
CA ILE A 119 -12.08 0.62 13.56
C ILE A 119 -11.74 0.08 14.95
N SER A 120 -12.01 0.88 15.98
CA SER A 120 -12.03 0.44 17.37
C SER A 120 -13.38 -0.22 17.67
N SER A 121 -13.47 -1.54 17.52
CA SER A 121 -14.64 -2.27 18.05
C SER A 121 -14.51 -2.35 19.58
N CYS A 122 -15.35 -1.62 20.29
CA CYS A 122 -15.45 -1.69 21.74
C CYS A 122 -16.32 -2.91 22.12
N ARG A 123 -15.71 -3.95 22.68
CA ARG A 123 -16.44 -5.04 23.34
C ARG A 123 -15.87 -5.25 24.73
N ARG A 124 -16.71 -5.07 25.75
CA ARG A 124 -16.38 -5.39 27.14
C ARG A 124 -16.35 -6.92 27.24
N ALA A 125 -15.26 -7.44 27.82
CA ALA A 125 -14.93 -8.83 28.11
C ALA A 125 -14.13 -9.60 27.03
N SER A 126 -12.88 -9.88 27.45
CA SER A 126 -12.15 -11.14 27.31
C SER A 126 -12.02 -11.75 25.92
N LEU A 127 -10.85 -11.59 25.28
CA LEU A 127 -9.99 -12.73 24.89
C LEU A 127 -8.73 -12.25 24.14
N LEU A 128 -7.57 -12.71 24.61
CA LEU A 128 -6.32 -12.76 23.86
C LEU A 128 -6.50 -13.56 22.55
N LYS A 129 -6.01 -13.00 21.42
CA LYS A 129 -5.04 -13.64 20.51
C LYS A 129 -4.77 -12.76 19.28
N LEU A 130 -3.54 -12.24 19.18
CA LEU A 130 -2.89 -11.92 17.92
C LEU A 130 -2.36 -13.25 17.34
N LYS A 131 -2.95 -13.71 16.24
CA LYS A 131 -2.33 -14.69 15.35
C LYS A 131 -2.13 -14.04 13.99
N ALA A 132 -0.88 -13.76 13.66
CA ALA A 132 -0.43 -13.76 12.29
C ALA A 132 -0.22 -15.22 11.90
N SER A 133 -0.95 -15.70 10.89
CA SER A 133 -0.67 -16.92 10.15
C SER A 133 -0.58 -16.56 8.68
#